data_AF-A0AAW8AIM2-F1
#
_entry.id   AF-A0AAW8AIM2-F1
#
_cell.length_a   1.000
_cell.length_b   1.000
_cell.length_c   1.000
_cell.angle_alpha   90.00
_cell.angle_beta   90.00
_cell.angle_gamma   90.00
#
_symmetry.space_group_name_H-M   'P 1'
#
loop_
_entity.id
_entity.type
_entity.pdbx_description
1 polymer ?
#
loop_
_entity_poly.entity_id
_entity_poly.type
_entity_poly.pdbx_seq_one_letter_code
_entity_poly.pdbx_strand_id
1 'polypeptide(L)'
;RFDVTNSSMYITAERVKVIDMIPYLKSGESILTLKDSAFQPKTPEEFCGHKIGSMGATSWLAQMNKLSAEYCVAKGLKPIQISEYSTDPQTT
;
A
#
# COMPACT_ATOMS: atom_id res chain seq x y z
N ARG A 1 -11.35 3.54 -22.91
CA ARG A 1 -12.27 2.43 -22.61
C ARG A 1 -11.63 1.18 -23.18
N PHE A 2 -11.55 0.10 -22.40
CA PHE A 2 -10.90 -1.15 -22.75
C PHE A 2 -11.79 -2.31 -22.31
N ASP A 3 -11.69 -3.46 -22.98
CA ASP A 3 -12.48 -4.66 -22.66
C ASP A 3 -11.79 -5.54 -21.61
N VAL A 4 -10.45 -5.54 -21.57
CA VAL A 4 -9.63 -6.35 -20.66
C VAL A 4 -8.44 -5.54 -20.15
N THR A 5 -8.06 -5.76 -18.89
CA THR A 5 -6.79 -5.29 -18.31
C THR A 5 -6.06 -6.44 -17.63
N ASN A 6 -4.74 -6.51 -17.80
CA ASN A 6 -3.86 -7.46 -17.11
C ASN A 6 -2.70 -6.66 -16.50
N SER A 7 -2.80 -6.36 -15.21
CA SER A 7 -1.83 -5.53 -14.49
C SER A 7 -1.72 -5.94 -13.01
N SER A 8 -1.82 -7.24 -12.73
CA SER A 8 -1.70 -7.83 -11.38
C SER A 8 -2.61 -7.13 -10.34
N MET A 9 -3.81 -6.74 -10.76
CA MET A 9 -4.74 -6.02 -9.91
C MET A 9 -5.31 -6.95 -8.85
N TYR A 10 -5.13 -6.60 -7.58
CA TYR A 10 -5.69 -7.35 -6.46
C TYR A 10 -7.22 -7.38 -6.54
N ILE A 11 -7.79 -8.55 -6.29
CA ILE A 11 -9.23 -8.77 -6.22
C ILE A 11 -9.73 -8.22 -4.87
N THR A 12 -10.64 -7.24 -4.91
CA THR A 12 -11.29 -6.68 -3.71
C THR A 12 -12.81 -6.73 -3.86
N ALA A 13 -13.54 -6.71 -2.73
CA ALA A 13 -14.99 -6.74 -2.72
C ALA A 13 -15.63 -5.54 -3.46
N GLU A 14 -14.94 -4.41 -3.49
CA GLU A 14 -15.37 -3.20 -4.18
C GLU A 14 -15.17 -3.33 -5.70
N ARG A 15 -14.06 -3.92 -6.14
CA ARG A 15 -13.73 -4.07 -7.56
C ARG A 15 -14.63 -5.09 -8.26
N VAL A 16 -14.97 -6.19 -7.60
CA VAL A 16 -15.86 -7.22 -8.16
C VAL A 16 -17.31 -6.75 -8.36
N LYS A 17 -17.71 -5.60 -7.77
CA LYS A 17 -19.03 -5.00 -8.00
C LYS A 17 -19.15 -4.32 -9.37
N VAL A 18 -18.02 -4.01 -10.00
CA VAL A 18 -17.97 -3.18 -11.22
C VAL A 18 -17.16 -3.81 -12.35
N ILE A 19 -16.33 -4.83 -12.07
CA ILE A 19 -15.47 -5.52 -13.03
C ILE A 19 -15.46 -7.02 -12.71
N ASP A 20 -15.57 -7.87 -13.75
CA ASP A 20 -15.34 -9.30 -13.62
C ASP A 20 -13.83 -9.57 -13.45
N MET A 21 -13.45 -10.15 -12.31
CA MET A 21 -12.04 -10.42 -12.00
C MET A 21 -11.75 -11.92 -12.02
N ILE A 22 -10.86 -12.36 -12.91
CA ILE A 22 -10.43 -13.76 -13.02
C ILE A 22 -9.06 -13.91 -12.33
N PRO A 23 -8.93 -14.76 -11.29
CA PRO A 23 -7.65 -14.97 -10.61
C PRO A 23 -6.66 -15.73 -11.51
N TYR A 24 -5.47 -15.18 -11.70
CA TYR A 24 -4.38 -15.82 -12.47
C TYR A 24 -3.01 -15.77 -11.78
N LEU A 25 -2.87 -14.96 -10.72
CA LEU A 25 -1.65 -14.78 -9.95
C LEU A 25 -2.01 -14.66 -8.47
N LYS A 26 -1.19 -15.30 -7.61
CA LYS A 26 -1.20 -15.08 -6.17
C LYS A 26 0.06 -14.30 -5.80
N SER A 27 -0.10 -13.06 -5.37
CA SER A 27 0.99 -12.16 -4.97
C SER A 27 0.81 -11.71 -3.52
N GLY A 28 1.90 -11.22 -2.94
CA GLY A 28 1.90 -10.54 -1.65
C GLY A 28 2.62 -9.19 -1.76
N GLU A 29 2.55 -8.42 -0.69
CA GLU A 29 3.26 -7.16 -0.55
C GLU A 29 4.50 -7.37 0.32
N SER A 30 5.52 -6.53 0.11
CA SER A 30 6.74 -6.57 0.88
C SER A 30 7.25 -5.15 1.12
N ILE A 31 7.92 -4.97 2.25
CA ILE A 31 8.49 -3.68 2.63
C ILE A 31 9.92 -3.64 2.10
N LEU A 32 10.25 -2.59 1.36
CA LEU A 32 11.61 -2.35 0.87
C LEU A 32 12.22 -1.17 1.61
N THR A 33 13.49 -1.32 1.98
CA THR A 33 14.32 -0.30 2.63
C THR A 33 15.69 -0.28 1.98
N LEU A 34 16.43 0.82 2.15
CA LEU A 34 17.84 0.85 1.79
C LEU A 34 18.62 -0.12 2.69
N LYS A 35 19.58 -0.83 2.11
CA LYS A 35 20.39 -1.85 2.81
C LYS A 35 21.02 -1.31 4.09
N ASP A 36 21.56 -0.10 4.05
CA ASP A 36 22.28 0.53 5.16
C ASP A 36 21.39 1.50 5.97
N SER A 37 20.07 1.46 5.77
CA SER A 37 19.12 2.25 6.56
C SER A 37 19.09 1.75 8.01
N ALA A 38 19.15 2.69 8.96
CA ALA A 38 18.90 2.41 10.38
C ALA A 38 17.42 2.07 10.65
N PHE A 39 16.51 2.53 9.79
CA PHE A 39 15.08 2.22 9.86
C PHE A 39 14.78 0.97 9.03
N GLN A 40 14.47 -0.13 9.71
CA GLN A 40 14.24 -1.46 9.14
C GLN A 40 12.91 -2.05 9.64
N PRO A 41 11.77 -1.39 9.39
CA PRO A 41 10.46 -1.77 9.91
C PRO A 41 10.12 -3.22 9.57
N LYS A 42 9.57 -3.95 10.54
CA LYS A 42 9.12 -5.34 10.38
C LYS A 42 7.60 -5.46 10.41
N THR A 43 6.92 -4.47 10.97
CA THR A 43 5.48 -4.41 11.12
C THR A 43 4.92 -3.09 10.60
N PRO A 44 3.68 -3.06 10.09
CA PRO A 44 3.06 -1.83 9.61
C PRO A 44 2.97 -0.72 10.67
N GLU A 45 2.82 -1.08 11.94
CA GLU A 45 2.73 -0.14 13.06
C GLU A 45 4.02 0.69 13.24
N GLU A 46 5.17 0.14 12.85
CA GLU A 46 6.45 0.85 12.87
C GLU A 46 6.51 2.00 11.86
N PHE A 47 5.55 2.11 10.95
CA PHE A 47 5.44 3.25 10.04
C PHE A 47 4.90 4.52 10.72
N CYS A 48 4.31 4.43 11.91
CA CYS A 48 3.80 5.60 12.62
C CYS A 48 4.91 6.65 12.80
N GLY A 49 4.66 7.87 12.33
CA GLY A 49 5.63 8.98 12.36
C GLY A 49 6.73 8.92 11.31
N HIS A 50 6.69 7.94 10.41
CA HIS A 50 7.58 7.83 9.26
C HIS A 50 6.86 8.18 7.95
N LYS A 51 7.67 8.44 6.92
CA LYS A 51 7.21 8.64 5.55
C LYS A 51 7.42 7.36 4.75
N ILE A 52 6.39 6.94 4.02
CA ILE A 52 6.42 5.78 3.12
C ILE A 52 6.01 6.19 1.71
N GLY A 53 6.53 5.49 0.71
CA GLY A 53 6.19 5.65 -0.70
C GLY A 53 5.42 4.43 -1.23
N SER A 54 4.47 4.66 -2.14
CA SER A 54 3.72 3.62 -2.85
C SER A 54 3.40 4.06 -4.27
N MET A 55 3.22 3.12 -5.19
CA MET A 55 2.40 3.39 -6.36
C MET A 55 0.95 3.71 -5.92
N GLY A 56 0.34 4.69 -6.57
CA GLY A 56 -1.05 5.08 -6.31
C GLY A 56 -2.05 3.99 -6.69
N ALA A 57 -3.25 4.06 -6.11
CA ALA A 57 -4.35 3.12 -6.37
C ALA A 57 -4.07 1.63 -6.06
N THR A 58 -2.99 1.33 -5.33
CA THR A 58 -2.74 -0.01 -4.78
C THR A 58 -3.75 -0.34 -3.68
N SER A 59 -4.07 -1.63 -3.52
CA SER A 59 -5.14 -2.10 -2.62
C SER A 59 -4.88 -1.82 -1.14
N TRP A 60 -3.61 -1.67 -0.75
CA TRP A 60 -3.19 -1.51 0.64
C TRP A 60 -3.23 -0.09 1.17
N LEU A 61 -3.29 0.92 0.29
CA LEU A 61 -3.29 2.33 0.68
C LEU A 61 -4.45 2.67 1.63
N ALA A 62 -5.63 2.09 1.39
CA ALA A 62 -6.77 2.26 2.28
C ALA A 62 -6.49 1.70 3.69
N GLN A 63 -5.82 0.55 3.77
CA GLN A 63 -5.44 -0.06 5.04
C GLN A 63 -4.38 0.76 5.78
N MET A 64 -3.39 1.33 5.08
CA MET A 64 -2.38 2.18 5.71
C MET A 64 -2.94 3.51 6.18
N ASN A 65 -3.86 4.12 5.43
CA ASN A 65 -4.58 5.30 5.90
C ASN A 65 -5.41 4.99 7.15
N LYS A 66 -6.11 3.85 7.16
CA LYS A 66 -6.86 3.38 8.34
C LYS A 66 -5.95 3.16 9.54
N LEU A 67 -4.81 2.49 9.36
CA LEU A 67 -3.82 2.28 10.41
C LEU A 67 -3.28 3.62 10.96
N SER A 68 -2.95 4.56 10.07
CA SER A 68 -2.50 5.90 10.45
C SER A 68 -3.51 6.60 11.38
N ALA A 69 -4.79 6.58 11.03
CA ALA A 69 -5.85 7.23 11.80
C ALA A 69 -6.23 6.46 13.08
N GLU A 70 -6.53 5.16 12.95
CA GLU A 70 -7.13 4.37 14.03
C GLU A 70 -6.10 3.79 15.00
N TYR A 71 -4.84 3.66 14.59
CA TYR A 71 -3.77 3.14 15.44
C TYR A 71 -2.78 4.23 15.83
N CYS A 72 -2.15 4.91 14.86
CA CYS A 72 -1.08 5.87 15.19
C CYS A 72 -1.65 7.07 15.95
N VAL A 73 -2.62 7.77 15.37
CA VAL A 73 -3.21 8.98 15.98
C VAL A 73 -3.96 8.64 17.29
N ALA A 74 -4.72 7.54 17.31
CA ALA A 74 -5.43 7.10 18.51
C ALA A 74 -4.49 6.81 19.71
N LYS A 75 -3.25 6.40 19.45
CA LYS A 75 -2.21 6.18 20.46
C LYS A 75 -1.33 7.41 20.74
N GLY A 76 -1.67 8.57 20.18
CA GLY A 76 -0.87 9.80 20.33
C GLY A 76 0.46 9.79 19.57
N LEU A 77 0.64 8.85 18.64
CA LEU A 77 1.78 8.81 17.74
C LEU A 77 1.52 9.74 16.55
N LYS A 78 2.61 10.13 15.87
CA LYS A 78 2.51 10.89 14.62
C LYS A 78 1.88 10.02 13.53
N PRO A 79 1.05 10.59 12.64
CA PRO A 79 0.46 9.85 11.52
C PRO A 79 1.55 9.38 10.54
N ILE A 80 1.22 8.34 9.76
CA ILE A 80 2.02 7.90 8.62
C ILE A 80 1.89 8.93 7.51
N GLN A 81 3.01 9.38 6.95
CA GLN A 81 3.01 10.24 5.76
C GLN A 81 3.15 9.38 4.51
N ILE A 82 2.10 9.31 3.69
CA ILE A 82 2.07 8.47 2.49
C ILE A 82 2.31 9.35 1.27
N SER A 83 3.29 8.98 0.43
CA SER A 83 3.51 9.58 -0.88
C SER A 83 3.14 8.59 -1.97
N GLU A 84 2.18 8.97 -2.81
CA GLU A 84 1.72 8.17 -3.94
C GLU A 84 2.42 8.61 -5.23
N TYR A 85 2.89 7.64 -6.00
CA TYR A 85 3.60 7.82 -7.25
C TYR A 85 2.90 7.08 -8.39
N SER A 86 3.19 7.44 -9.64
CA SER A 86 2.55 6.82 -10.80
C SER A 86 3.04 5.38 -11.09
N THR A 87 4.23 5.02 -10.60
CA THR A 87 4.86 3.72 -10.85
C THR A 87 5.69 3.29 -9.64
N ASP A 88 5.86 1.99 -9.43
CA ASP A 88 6.65 1.44 -8.32
C ASP A 88 8.12 1.91 -8.29
N PRO A 89 8.87 2.02 -9.42
CA PRO A 89 10.27 2.47 -9.37
C PRO A 89 10.47 3.90 -8.84
N GLN A 90 9.41 4.71 -8.79
CA GLN A 90 9.48 6.06 -8.23
C GLN A 90 9.42 6.08 -6.70
N THR A 91 9.19 4.93 -6.05
CA THR A 91 9.11 4.81 -4.59
C THR A 91 10.43 4.41 -3.93
N THR A 92 11.46 4.07 -4.71
CA THR A 92 12.76 3.55 -4.25
C THR A 92 13.91 4.53 -4.45
#